data_AF-A0A955K356-F1
#
_entry.id   AF-A0A955K356-F1
#
_cell.length_a   1.000
_cell.length_b   1.000
_cell.length_c   1.000
_cell.angle_alpha   90.00
_cell.angle_beta   90.00
_cell.angle_gamma   90.00
#
_symmetry.space_group_name_H-M   'P 1'
#
loop_
_entity.id
_entity.type
_entity.pdbx_description
1 polymer ?
#
loop_
_entity_poly.entity_id
_entity_poly.type
_entity_poly.pdbx_seq_one_letter_code
_entity_poly.pdbx_strand_id
1 'polypeptide(L)'
;MTYHITNTNDTQSAWALIHEVAHASLNHIDYKSDVDLLRHEVAAWQEAKTMALELGVPIDEDHIQDCLDTYRDWLHKRATCPSCTVVGLQRSNGTYGCFNCQTSWKVPSSPLCRVSRTIVTS
;
A
#
# COMPACT_ATOMS: atom_id res chain seq x y z
N MET A 1 -7.09 -0.05 5.15
CA MET A 1 -6.66 -1.47 5.11
C MET A 1 -6.31 -1.77 6.53
N THR A 2 -7.10 -2.54 7.28
CA THR A 2 -6.95 -2.60 8.74
C THR A 2 -5.57 -3.11 9.15
N TYR A 3 -4.82 -2.22 9.80
CA TYR A 3 -3.54 -2.48 10.44
C TYR A 3 -3.58 -3.75 11.33
N HIS A 4 -2.72 -4.73 11.07
CA HIS A 4 -2.59 -5.91 11.93
C HIS A 4 -1.70 -5.59 13.13
N ILE A 5 -2.32 -5.45 14.29
CA ILE A 5 -1.66 -5.21 15.57
C ILE A 5 -1.03 -6.53 16.04
N THR A 6 0.26 -6.74 15.75
CA THR A 6 1.04 -7.84 16.34
C THR A 6 2.20 -7.24 17.11
N ASN A 7 2.05 -7.17 18.44
CA ASN A 7 2.84 -6.45 19.47
C ASN A 7 2.42 -5.00 19.73
N THR A 8 1.60 -4.81 20.77
CA THR A 8 1.18 -3.49 21.25
C THR A 8 2.20 -2.91 22.24
N ASN A 9 3.10 -2.07 21.74
CA ASN A 9 3.38 -0.86 22.51
C ASN A 9 2.16 0.06 22.37
N ASP A 10 1.72 0.65 23.49
CA ASP A 10 0.52 1.50 23.55
C ASP A 10 0.54 2.63 22.49
N THR A 11 1.73 3.15 22.20
CA THR A 11 1.97 4.23 21.24
C THR A 11 1.75 3.84 19.78
N GLN A 12 2.28 2.70 19.32
CA GLN A 12 2.10 2.26 17.93
C GLN A 12 0.64 1.91 17.62
N SER A 13 -0.08 1.44 18.63
CA SER A 13 -1.51 1.15 18.52
C SER A 13 -2.32 2.45 18.33
N ALA A 14 -1.95 3.51 19.06
CA ALA A 14 -2.52 4.83 18.87
C ALA A 14 -2.21 5.40 17.48
N TRP A 15 -0.98 5.26 16.99
CA TRP A 15 -0.59 5.70 15.65
C TRP A 15 -1.38 5.01 14.55
N ALA A 16 -1.53 3.69 14.64
CA ALA A 16 -2.34 2.91 13.71
C ALA A 16 -3.81 3.36 13.73
N LEU A 17 -4.38 3.61 14.92
CA LEU A 17 -5.76 4.10 15.03
C LEU A 17 -5.93 5.49 14.40
N ILE A 18 -5.00 6.40 14.66
CA ILE A 18 -5.02 7.75 14.06
C ILE A 18 -4.91 7.66 12.53
N HIS A 19 -4.09 6.73 12.02
CA HIS A 19 -3.98 6.47 10.58
C HIS A 19 -5.29 5.99 9.95
N GLU A 20 -6.03 5.07 10.58
CA GLU A 20 -7.35 4.65 10.08
C GLU A 20 -8.39 5.79 10.17
N VAL A 21 -8.31 6.65 11.19
CA VAL A 21 -9.15 7.86 11.29
C VAL A 21 -8.82 8.84 10.18
N ALA A 22 -7.54 9.01 9.84
CA ALA A 22 -7.11 9.85 8.72
C ALA A 22 -7.65 9.35 7.37
N HIS A 23 -7.66 8.02 7.14
CA HIS A 23 -8.34 7.45 5.98
C HIS A 23 -9.82 7.82 5.91
N ALA A 24 -10.52 7.76 7.05
CA ALA A 24 -11.93 8.15 7.12
C ALA A 24 -12.13 9.66 6.86
N SER A 25 -11.26 10.52 7.43
CA SER A 25 -11.28 11.97 7.23
C SER A 25 -11.10 12.36 5.76
N LEU A 26 -10.21 11.68 5.06
CA LEU A 26 -9.93 11.90 3.64
C LEU A 26 -10.89 11.18 2.69
N ASN A 27 -11.89 10.46 3.22
CA ASN A 27 -12.87 9.69 2.45
C ASN A 27 -12.22 8.66 1.50
N HIS A 28 -11.12 8.02 1.94
CA HIS A 28 -10.42 6.97 1.21
C HIS A 28 -11.19 5.63 1.27
N ILE A 29 -12.28 5.51 0.51
CA ILE A 29 -13.16 4.33 0.52
C ILE A 29 -12.74 3.27 -0.52
N ASP A 30 -12.31 3.71 -1.71
CA ASP A 30 -11.87 2.87 -2.81
C ASP A 30 -10.56 3.38 -3.42
N TYR A 31 -9.99 2.62 -4.35
CA TYR A 31 -8.83 3.04 -5.13
C TYR A 31 -8.87 2.39 -6.51
N LYS A 32 -8.33 3.08 -7.53
CA LYS A 32 -8.46 2.66 -8.93
C LYS A 32 -7.25 1.88 -9.44
N SER A 33 -6.11 2.04 -8.80
CA SER A 33 -4.85 1.39 -9.16
C SER A 33 -3.98 1.19 -7.93
N ASP A 34 -2.96 0.35 -8.04
CA ASP A 34 -2.08 0.07 -6.90
C ASP A 34 -1.21 1.31 -6.57
N VAL A 35 -0.94 2.17 -7.57
CA VAL A 35 -0.30 3.49 -7.35
C VAL A 35 -1.24 4.47 -6.65
N ASP A 36 -2.54 4.40 -6.96
CA ASP A 36 -3.57 5.23 -6.32
C ASP A 36 -3.70 4.87 -4.84
N LEU A 37 -3.67 3.57 -4.53
CA LEU A 37 -3.59 3.08 -3.15
C LEU A 37 -2.38 3.67 -2.42
N LEU A 38 -1.17 3.62 -3.01
CA LEU A 38 0.02 4.22 -2.40
C LEU A 38 -0.14 5.73 -2.13
N ARG A 39 -0.84 6.47 -3.02
CA ARG A 39 -1.14 7.88 -2.78
C ARG A 39 -2.09 8.08 -1.60
N HIS A 40 -3.10 7.22 -1.45
CA HIS A 40 -4.00 7.25 -0.30
C HIS A 40 -3.26 6.99 1.01
N GLU A 41 -2.33 6.03 1.03
CA GLU A 41 -1.51 5.72 2.20
C GLU A 41 -0.62 6.92 2.59
N VAL A 42 0.06 7.54 1.61
CA VAL A 42 0.88 8.74 1.86
C VAL A 42 0.04 9.89 2.41
N ALA A 43 -1.12 10.16 1.81
CA ALA A 43 -2.02 11.22 2.27
C ALA A 43 -2.58 10.93 3.67
N ALA A 44 -2.97 9.68 3.95
CA ALA A 44 -3.45 9.28 5.26
C ALA A 44 -2.38 9.44 6.34
N TRP A 45 -1.11 9.08 6.07
CA TRP A 45 -0.03 9.30 7.02
C TRP A 45 0.27 10.79 7.25
N GLN A 46 0.20 11.61 6.21
CA GLN A 46 0.40 13.05 6.34
C GLN A 46 -0.71 13.70 7.18
N GLU A 47 -1.95 13.27 7.00
CA GLU A 47 -3.09 13.73 7.80
C GLU A 47 -3.01 13.19 9.24
N ALA A 48 -2.66 11.91 9.41
CA ALA A 48 -2.45 11.30 10.72
C ALA A 48 -1.39 12.03 11.53
N LYS A 49 -0.29 12.46 10.88
CA LYS A 49 0.75 13.28 11.51
C LYS A 49 0.20 14.61 12.03
N THR A 50 -0.68 15.27 11.27
CA THR A 50 -1.34 16.51 11.72
C THR A 50 -2.24 16.26 12.92
N MET A 51 -3.14 15.26 12.84
CA MET A 51 -4.05 14.90 13.92
C MET A 51 -3.31 14.48 15.20
N ALA A 52 -2.25 13.71 15.05
CA ALA A 52 -1.40 13.25 16.13
C ALA A 52 -0.76 14.40 16.92
N LEU A 53 -0.33 15.46 16.23
CA LEU A 53 0.21 16.66 16.88
C LEU A 53 -0.86 17.37 17.71
N GLU A 54 -2.09 17.48 17.20
CA GLU A 54 -3.22 18.09 17.92
C GLU A 54 -3.65 17.29 19.16
N LEU A 55 -3.54 15.96 19.09
CA LEU A 55 -3.86 15.05 20.18
C LEU A 55 -2.73 14.88 21.21
N GLY A 56 -1.56 15.48 20.98
CA GLY A 56 -0.39 15.34 21.85
C GLY A 56 0.28 13.97 21.79
N VAL A 57 0.09 13.23 20.68
CA VAL A 57 0.66 11.89 20.45
C VAL A 57 1.47 11.90 19.15
N PRO A 58 2.60 12.62 19.07
CA PRO A 58 3.36 12.75 17.83
C PRO A 58 3.77 11.38 17.28
N ILE A 59 3.59 11.19 15.97
CA ILE A 59 4.00 9.98 15.26
C ILE A 59 5.45 10.16 14.82
N ASP A 60 6.26 9.13 15.04
CA ASP A 60 7.64 9.08 14.56
C ASP A 60 7.69 9.03 13.02
N GLU A 61 8.53 9.87 12.40
CA GLU A 61 8.67 9.91 10.95
C GLU A 61 9.27 8.61 10.40
N ASP A 62 10.20 8.00 11.15
CA ASP A 62 10.82 6.73 10.76
C ASP A 62 9.78 5.62 10.72
N HIS A 63 8.83 5.62 11.68
CA HIS A 63 7.70 4.70 11.65
C HIS A 63 6.85 4.89 10.38
N ILE A 64 6.52 6.13 10.02
CA ILE A 64 5.75 6.41 8.80
C ILE A 64 6.48 5.88 7.56
N GLN A 65 7.80 6.10 7.45
CA GLN A 65 8.57 5.61 6.32
C GLN A 65 8.64 4.08 6.27
N ASP A 66 8.82 3.40 7.41
CA ASP A 66 8.81 1.94 7.49
C ASP A 66 7.47 1.35 7.01
N CYS A 67 6.35 1.99 7.38
CA CYS A 67 5.02 1.64 6.90
C CYS A 67 4.91 1.79 5.38
N LEU A 68 5.33 2.94 4.86
CA LEU A 68 5.27 3.22 3.42
C LEU A 68 6.19 2.30 2.61
N ASP A 69 7.36 1.94 3.16
CA ASP A 69 8.30 1.02 2.52
C ASP A 69 7.72 -0.39 2.40
N THR A 70 6.97 -0.84 3.40
CA THR A 70 6.23 -2.12 3.32
C THR A 70 5.27 -2.14 2.12
N TYR A 71 4.60 -1.02 1.85
CA TYR A 71 3.72 -0.88 0.67
C TYR A 71 4.49 -0.77 -0.64
N ARG A 72 5.59 0.01 -0.66
CA ARG A 72 6.45 0.14 -1.86
C ARG A 72 7.01 -1.22 -2.27
N ASP A 73 7.44 -2.03 -1.31
CA ASP A 73 7.90 -3.40 -1.54
C ASP A 73 6.78 -4.32 -2.05
N TRP A 74 5.59 -4.23 -1.47
CA TRP A 74 4.41 -4.96 -1.94
C TRP A 74 4.06 -4.59 -3.39
N LEU A 75 4.03 -3.30 -3.71
CA LEU A 75 3.77 -2.78 -5.05
C LEU A 75 4.84 -3.23 -6.04
N HIS A 76 6.12 -3.13 -5.65
CA HIS A 76 7.24 -3.57 -6.48
C HIS A 76 7.14 -5.05 -6.81
N LYS A 77 6.83 -5.91 -5.82
CA LYS A 77 6.62 -7.36 -6.04
C LYS A 77 5.48 -7.63 -7.02
N ARG A 78 4.38 -6.87 -6.96
CA ARG A 78 3.24 -7.00 -7.89
C ARG A 78 3.58 -6.55 -9.30
N ALA A 79 4.30 -5.46 -9.42
CA ALA A 79 4.72 -4.88 -10.68
C ALA A 79 5.90 -5.61 -11.33
N THR A 80 6.61 -6.48 -10.60
CA THR A 80 7.74 -7.24 -11.14
C THR A 80 7.26 -8.37 -12.05
N CYS A 81 7.69 -8.35 -13.31
CA CYS A 81 7.37 -9.37 -14.31
C CYS A 81 7.82 -10.77 -13.86
N PRO A 82 6.93 -11.79 -13.90
CA PRO A 82 7.29 -13.15 -13.52
C PRO A 82 8.22 -13.86 -14.53
N SER A 83 8.36 -13.33 -15.76
CA SER A 83 9.17 -13.96 -16.81
C SER A 83 10.59 -13.41 -16.91
N CYS A 84 10.76 -12.09 -16.83
CA CYS A 84 12.06 -11.44 -17.03
C CYS A 84 12.47 -10.47 -15.92
N THR A 85 11.73 -10.43 -14.81
CA THR A 85 12.05 -9.67 -13.59
C THR A 85 12.10 -8.14 -13.70
N VAL A 86 11.88 -7.56 -14.87
CA VAL A 86 11.71 -6.11 -15.00
C VAL A 86 10.37 -5.66 -14.42
N VAL A 87 10.32 -4.44 -13.89
CA VAL A 87 9.06 -3.81 -13.48
C VAL A 87 8.21 -3.55 -14.71
N GLY A 88 6.95 -3.98 -14.69
CA GLY A 88 5.95 -3.68 -15.71
C GLY A 88 4.95 -2.63 -15.26
N LEU A 89 3.98 -2.35 -16.12
CA LEU A 89 2.94 -1.35 -15.89
C LEU A 89 1.61 -2.01 -15.58
N GLN A 90 0.88 -1.44 -14.62
CA GLN A 90 -0.50 -1.83 -14.38
C GLN A 90 -1.37 -1.39 -15.56
N ARG A 91 -2.06 -2.34 -16.19
CA ARG A 91 -2.95 -2.09 -17.35
C ARG A 91 -4.40 -1.88 -16.91
N SER A 92 -4.82 -2.61 -15.89
CA SER A 92 -6.14 -2.50 -15.28
C SER A 92 -6.07 -3.02 -13.84
N ASN A 93 -7.18 -2.92 -13.10
CA ASN A 93 -7.21 -3.40 -11.72
C ASN A 93 -6.77 -4.88 -11.64
N GLY A 94 -5.75 -5.15 -10.84
CA GLY A 94 -5.15 -6.47 -10.69
C GLY A 94 -4.46 -7.07 -11.92
N THR A 95 -4.25 -6.32 -13.00
CA THR A 95 -3.60 -6.83 -14.23
C THR A 95 -2.42 -5.94 -14.63
N TYR A 96 -1.28 -6.59 -14.88
CA TYR A 96 -0.03 -5.96 -15.26
C TYR A 96 0.46 -6.47 -16.61
N GLY A 97 1.27 -5.65 -17.29
CA GLY A 97 1.93 -6.01 -18.54
C GLY A 97 3.39 -5.57 -18.56
N CYS A 98 4.25 -6.44 -19.07
CA CYS A 98 5.67 -6.19 -19.24
C CYS A 98 5.91 -5.48 -20.58
N PHE A 99 6.63 -4.37 -20.59
CA PHE A 99 7.05 -3.71 -21.82
C PHE A 99 8.26 -4.40 -22.48
N ASN A 100 9.04 -5.19 -21.72
CA ASN A 100 10.23 -5.86 -22.22
C ASN A 100 9.91 -7.18 -22.95
N CYS A 101 9.22 -8.11 -22.29
CA CYS A 101 8.93 -9.45 -22.84
C CYS A 101 7.45 -9.65 -23.20
N GLN A 102 6.62 -8.61 -23.11
CA GLN A 102 5.20 -8.61 -23.45
C GLN A 102 4.30 -9.54 -22.60
N THR A 103 4.87 -10.27 -21.63
CA THR A 103 4.11 -11.07 -20.66
C THR A 103 3.08 -10.22 -19.93
N SER A 104 1.85 -10.71 -19.84
CA SER A 104 0.80 -10.14 -19.00
C SER A 104 0.51 -11.07 -17.82
N TRP A 105 0.24 -10.52 -16.64
CA TRP A 105 -0.07 -11.30 -15.44
C TRP A 105 -1.14 -10.65 -14.57
N LYS A 106 -1.85 -11.48 -13.82
CA LYS A 106 -2.80 -11.08 -12.79
C LYS A 106 -2.19 -11.20 -11.41
N VAL A 107 -2.64 -10.33 -10.52
CA VAL A 107 -2.33 -10.31 -9.10
C VAL A 107 -3.64 -10.27 -8.29
N PRO A 108 -3.66 -10.74 -7.03
CA PRO A 108 -4.84 -10.63 -6.17
C PRO A 108 -5.32 -9.19 -6.05
N SER A 109 -6.64 -8.97 -5.98
CA SER A 109 -7.21 -7.63 -5.78
C SER A 109 -6.90 -7.08 -4.38
N SER A 110 -6.91 -7.94 -3.36
CA SER A 110 -6.68 -7.52 -1.99
C SER A 110 -5.19 -7.35 -1.69
N PRO A 111 -4.79 -6.22 -1.09
CA PRO A 111 -3.42 -5.98 -0.62
C PRO A 111 -3.05 -6.84 0.60
N LEU A 112 -4.04 -7.32 1.34
CA LEU A 112 -3.85 -8.25 2.47
C LEU A 112 -3.47 -9.67 2.02
N CYS A 113 -3.67 -9.99 0.74
CA CYS A 113 -3.26 -11.28 0.21
C CYS A 113 -1.75 -11.32 -0.06
N ARG A 114 -1.14 -12.49 0.16
CA ARG A 114 0.22 -12.75 -0.30
C ARG A 114 0.32 -12.44 -1.80
N VAL A 115 1.33 -11.67 -2.18
CA VAL A 115 1.59 -11.35 -3.58
C VAL A 115 1.85 -12.63 -4.36
N SER A 116 0.95 -12.94 -5.29
CA SER A 116 1.09 -13.98 -6.31
C SER A 116 0.96 -13.35 -7.69
N ARG A 117 1.62 -13.93 -8.68
CA ARG A 117 1.63 -13.46 -10.07
C ARG A 117 1.30 -14.63 -10.97
N THR A 118 0.15 -14.56 -11.63
CA THR A 118 -0.32 -15.61 -12.55
C THR A 118 -0.26 -15.08 -13.97
N ILE A 119 0.59 -15.68 -14.81
CA ILE A 119 0.69 -15.32 -16.23
C ILE A 119 -0.65 -15.59 -16.90
N VAL A 120 -1.12 -14.63 -17.71
CA VAL A 120 -2.33 -14.78 -18.52
C VAL A 120 -1.88 -14.98 -19.96
N THR A 121 -2.14 -16.16 -20.50
CA THR A 121 -1.98 -16.43 -21.94
C THR A 121 -3.15 -15.80 -22.68
N SER A 122 -2.84 -15.05 -23.74
CA SER A 122 -3.85 -14.53 -24.67
C SER A 122 -4.43 -15.68 -25.51
#